data_AF-A0A7K1TM79-F1
#
_entry.id   AF-A0A7K1TM79-F1
#
_cell.length_a   1.000
_cell.length_b   1.000
_cell.length_c   1.000
_cell.angle_alpha   90.00
_cell.angle_beta   90.00
_cell.angle_gamma   90.00
#
_symmetry.space_group_name_H-M   'P 1'
#
loop_
_entity.id
_entity.type
_entity.pdbx_description
1 polymer ?
#
loop_
_entity_poly.entity_id
_entity_poly.type
_entity_poly.pdbx_seq_one_letter_code
_entity_poly.pdbx_strand_id
1 'polypeptide(L)'
;MSYDLRIYCAQNLESDALAALITQVKLAVAPDSDPSDDVVPLVRGRRGSYCCTLQSPVLLEAEDVPEEISGLMLGARFLLEVSVEGSAEADIPHAIRLARRLAEATGGVVEDPQTDAYWSRGKLRSVAPVERGRVDVIEMNWYAPAAAVEAAPRGWLKVARRCLPEALPRRFGGTEPLQGRLDRDGDEKFAEVATEEGMIFFAPTLPFTHGSLRGSVDDDAQVTSFSLHAIRDPFDDPRWLQALRRYFVEFADQVGAFAATCELVRGHEWSGRTVWGSVNTERSAFPAPLGKWMGLPPYPVSWLWLGSEYLDLLRPHLDAASVTPFGVSGFVQFSASPVGRNVLPAHATLPADFLARDLTPPGSGYRSYTLKPAERMPADLRPDLLEREILALATATAAAGALSARTLDLSTYRAFATPYGLEFSSLTPRQARQTFEFLMHAREERIRELRALVEANGFSTATTDDFLRGVDALLSVYPSTEPHADWSSIGIDAALLLGDALIARHPHLHWRISSAGKRYGDHQAPVIGGMRNAGLSGPDAHVMQITFNILARAQDGDPHPGFFSTTYPGQIAAKA
;
A
#
# COMPACT_ATOMS: atom_id res chain seq x y z
N MET A 1 -16.22 1.41 -51.14
CA MET A 1 -15.75 1.03 -49.79
C MET A 1 -14.24 0.84 -49.90
N SER A 2 -13.49 1.17 -48.85
CA SER A 2 -12.06 0.92 -48.72
C SER A 2 -11.84 -0.34 -47.87
N TYR A 3 -10.67 -0.96 -48.02
CA TYR A 3 -10.18 -1.97 -47.08
C TYR A 3 -8.96 -1.39 -46.35
N ASP A 4 -9.13 -1.10 -45.07
CA ASP A 4 -8.16 -0.33 -44.27
C ASP A 4 -7.52 -1.24 -43.23
N LEU A 5 -6.19 -1.19 -43.10
CA LEU A 5 -5.42 -1.93 -42.10
C LEU A 5 -4.64 -0.94 -41.24
N ARG A 6 -4.67 -1.13 -39.92
CA ARG A 6 -3.95 -0.29 -38.96
C ARG A 6 -2.77 -1.06 -38.39
N ILE A 7 -1.60 -0.42 -38.34
CA ILE A 7 -0.39 -1.02 -37.78
C ILE A 7 0.12 -0.16 -36.62
N TYR A 8 0.05 -0.71 -35.41
CA TYR A 8 0.58 -0.07 -34.21
C TYR A 8 2.02 -0.52 -33.98
N CYS A 9 2.93 0.44 -33.86
CA CYS A 9 4.38 0.19 -33.84
C CYS A 9 5.03 0.83 -32.62
N ALA A 10 6.07 0.19 -32.07
CA ALA A 10 6.86 0.77 -30.98
C ALA A 10 7.92 1.76 -31.48
N GLN A 11 8.35 1.60 -32.74
CA GLN A 11 9.38 2.38 -33.39
C GLN A 11 8.93 2.76 -34.79
N ASN A 12 9.40 3.92 -35.26
CA ASN A 12 9.22 4.31 -36.66
C ASN A 12 10.27 3.63 -37.54
N LEU A 13 9.96 3.44 -38.82
CA LEU A 13 10.92 2.97 -39.83
C LEU A 13 11.54 4.15 -40.54
N GLU A 14 12.86 4.10 -40.72
CA GLU A 14 13.58 5.01 -41.62
C GLU A 14 13.13 4.77 -43.08
N SER A 15 13.15 5.83 -43.90
CA SER A 15 12.65 5.80 -45.28
C SER A 15 13.28 4.69 -46.13
N ASP A 16 14.59 4.45 -45.98
CA ASP A 16 15.30 3.39 -46.72
C ASP A 16 14.85 1.98 -46.31
N ALA A 17 14.62 1.76 -45.01
CA ALA A 17 14.13 0.49 -44.49
C ALA A 17 12.69 0.23 -44.94
N LEU A 18 11.86 1.28 -44.96
CA LEU A 18 10.50 1.22 -45.46
C LEU A 18 10.46 0.87 -46.96
N ALA A 19 11.27 1.55 -47.78
CA ALA A 19 11.36 1.27 -49.21
C ALA A 19 11.83 -0.17 -49.49
N ALA A 20 12.78 -0.68 -48.70
CA ALA A 20 13.25 -2.07 -48.79
C ALA A 20 12.11 -3.08 -48.48
N LEU A 21 11.31 -2.82 -47.44
CA LEU A 21 10.17 -3.68 -47.07
C LEU A 21 9.07 -3.68 -48.15
N ILE A 22 8.74 -2.50 -48.69
CA ILE A 22 7.79 -2.35 -49.80
C ILE A 22 8.25 -3.21 -50.99
N THR A 23 9.53 -3.12 -51.34
CA THR A 23 10.12 -3.92 -52.42
C THR A 23 10.08 -5.42 -52.13
N GLN A 24 10.33 -5.83 -50.88
CA GLN A 24 10.30 -7.24 -50.46
C GLN A 24 8.93 -7.90 -50.66
N VAL A 25 7.83 -7.14 -50.53
CA VAL A 25 6.47 -7.62 -50.80
C VAL A 25 6.03 -7.45 -52.26
N LYS A 26 6.98 -7.13 -53.16
CA LYS A 26 6.79 -6.92 -54.60
C LYS A 26 5.86 -5.74 -54.92
N LEU A 27 5.91 -4.71 -54.10
CA LEU A 27 5.31 -3.41 -54.35
C LEU A 27 6.41 -2.39 -54.67
N ALA A 28 6.02 -1.25 -55.23
CA ALA A 28 6.89 -0.10 -55.44
C ALA A 28 6.12 1.17 -55.13
N VAL A 29 6.85 2.22 -54.75
CA VAL A 29 6.31 3.58 -54.63
C VAL A 29 5.99 4.11 -56.03
N ALA A 30 4.85 4.79 -56.20
CA ALA A 30 4.49 5.35 -57.50
C ALA A 30 5.52 6.41 -57.95
N PRO A 31 5.92 6.44 -59.24
CA PRO A 31 6.99 7.30 -59.73
C PRO A 31 6.71 8.80 -59.56
N ASP A 32 5.44 9.19 -59.50
CA ASP A 32 5.00 10.58 -59.38
C ASP A 32 4.69 10.99 -57.92
N SER A 33 4.93 10.11 -56.94
CA SER A 33 4.69 10.45 -55.54
C SER A 33 5.87 11.21 -54.93
N ASP A 34 5.55 12.28 -54.19
CA ASP A 34 6.55 13.03 -53.44
C ASP A 34 6.84 12.25 -52.14
N PRO A 35 8.11 12.00 -51.79
CA PRO A 35 8.47 11.40 -50.50
C PRO A 35 8.00 12.19 -49.28
N SER A 36 7.64 13.46 -49.45
CA SER A 36 7.06 14.32 -48.41
C SER A 36 5.54 14.26 -48.30
N ASP A 37 4.87 13.53 -49.19
CA ASP A 37 3.42 13.34 -49.12
C ASP A 37 3.04 12.50 -47.89
N ASP A 38 1.97 12.93 -47.19
CA ASP A 38 1.40 12.17 -46.07
C ASP A 38 0.77 10.84 -46.50
N VAL A 39 0.60 10.63 -47.80
CA VAL A 39 0.00 9.43 -48.39
C VAL A 39 0.84 8.98 -49.57
N VAL A 40 1.44 7.80 -49.44
CA VAL A 40 2.32 7.21 -50.44
C VAL A 40 1.55 6.15 -51.24
N PRO A 41 1.18 6.40 -52.51
CA PRO A 41 0.56 5.40 -53.35
C PRO A 41 1.55 4.30 -53.75
N LEU A 42 1.13 3.06 -53.56
CA LEU A 42 1.91 1.86 -53.88
C LEU A 42 1.34 1.16 -55.10
N VAL A 43 2.24 0.79 -56.01
CA VAL A 43 1.93 0.12 -57.26
C VAL A 43 2.50 -1.29 -57.30
N ARG A 44 1.89 -2.16 -58.12
CA ARG A 44 2.33 -3.54 -58.35
C ARG A 44 2.56 -3.85 -59.83
N GLY A 45 3.46 -4.80 -60.06
CA GLY A 45 3.78 -5.32 -61.38
C GLY A 45 4.51 -4.32 -62.29
N ARG A 46 4.97 -4.80 -63.44
CA ARG A 46 5.78 -3.99 -64.38
C ARG A 46 5.05 -2.78 -64.97
N ARG A 47 3.71 -2.82 -64.98
CA ARG A 47 2.87 -1.73 -65.52
C ARG A 47 2.52 -0.67 -64.48
N GLY A 48 2.93 -0.85 -63.21
CA GLY A 48 2.64 0.11 -62.15
C GLY A 48 1.14 0.22 -61.85
N SER A 49 0.40 -0.89 -61.85
CA SER A 49 -1.02 -0.85 -61.47
C SER A 49 -1.13 -0.48 -60.00
N TYR A 50 -1.99 0.49 -59.67
CA TYR A 50 -2.29 0.84 -58.29
C TYR A 50 -2.67 -0.40 -57.46
N CYS A 51 -2.22 -0.46 -56.21
CA CYS A 51 -2.48 -1.55 -55.30
C CYS A 51 -3.10 -1.04 -53.98
N CYS A 52 -2.41 -0.15 -53.29
CA CYS A 52 -2.87 0.43 -52.02
C CYS A 52 -2.16 1.75 -51.75
N THR A 53 -2.61 2.51 -50.76
CA THR A 53 -1.90 3.66 -50.18
C THR A 53 -1.32 3.28 -48.83
N LEU A 54 -0.18 3.88 -48.48
CA LEU A 54 0.42 3.84 -47.15
C LEU A 54 0.44 5.26 -46.61
N GLN A 55 -0.20 5.49 -45.46
CA GLN A 55 -0.14 6.78 -44.78
C GLN A 55 1.16 6.94 -43.98
N SER A 56 1.63 8.18 -43.87
CA SER A 56 2.76 8.54 -43.04
C SER A 56 2.50 8.19 -41.56
N PRO A 57 3.52 7.76 -40.80
CA PRO A 57 3.36 7.38 -39.41
C PRO A 57 2.84 8.53 -38.55
N VAL A 58 1.73 8.28 -37.85
CA VAL A 58 1.16 9.21 -36.87
C VAL A 58 1.72 8.87 -35.49
N LEU A 59 2.29 9.86 -34.79
CA LEU A 59 2.71 9.69 -33.40
C LEU A 59 1.46 9.61 -32.51
N LEU A 60 1.34 8.52 -31.76
CA LEU A 60 0.25 8.29 -30.82
C LEU A 60 0.64 8.77 -29.42
N GLU A 61 -0.31 9.40 -28.74
CA GLU A 61 -0.27 9.50 -27.29
C GLU A 61 -0.74 8.16 -26.68
N ALA A 62 -0.45 7.96 -25.40
CA ALA A 62 -0.61 6.66 -24.79
C ALA A 62 -2.11 6.31 -24.59
N GLU A 63 -2.94 7.32 -24.44
CA GLU A 63 -4.40 7.31 -24.39
C GLU A 63 -5.07 6.98 -25.73
N ASP A 64 -4.39 7.20 -26.85
CA ASP A 64 -4.91 6.92 -28.20
C ASP A 64 -4.75 5.45 -28.60
N VAL A 65 -4.00 4.66 -27.82
CA VAL A 65 -3.77 3.24 -28.09
C VAL A 65 -4.96 2.42 -27.57
N PRO A 66 -5.65 1.64 -28.43
CA PRO A 66 -6.75 0.78 -27.98
C PRO A 66 -6.32 -0.23 -26.91
N GLU A 67 -7.27 -0.66 -26.07
CA GLU A 67 -7.00 -1.61 -24.97
C GLU A 67 -6.54 -2.97 -25.51
N GLU A 68 -7.11 -3.41 -26.64
CA GLU A 68 -6.75 -4.65 -27.34
C GLU A 68 -5.28 -4.62 -27.78
N ILE A 69 -4.82 -3.48 -28.30
CA ILE A 69 -3.43 -3.29 -28.72
C ILE A 69 -2.49 -3.24 -27.51
N SER A 70 -2.90 -2.52 -26.46
CA SER A 70 -2.15 -2.47 -25.20
C SER A 70 -2.00 -3.85 -24.56
N GLY A 71 -3.00 -4.73 -24.72
CA GLY A 71 -2.94 -6.14 -24.32
C GLY A 71 -2.00 -7.00 -25.15
N LEU A 72 -1.70 -6.62 -26.39
CA LEU A 72 -0.89 -7.41 -27.32
C LEU A 72 0.58 -6.96 -27.39
N MET A 73 0.87 -5.68 -27.17
CA MET A 73 2.22 -5.12 -27.24
C MET A 73 2.51 -4.05 -26.18
N LEU A 74 3.79 -3.84 -25.90
CA LEU A 74 4.27 -2.77 -25.02
C LEU A 74 4.78 -1.58 -25.83
N GLY A 75 4.39 -0.38 -25.42
CA GLY A 75 4.96 0.87 -25.93
C GLY A 75 4.62 1.15 -27.39
N ALA A 76 3.38 0.91 -27.82
CA ALA A 76 2.91 1.44 -29.10
C ALA A 76 3.02 2.98 -29.09
N ARG A 77 3.68 3.54 -30.10
CA ARG A 77 3.93 4.99 -30.23
C ARG A 77 3.60 5.53 -31.62
N PHE A 78 3.47 4.66 -32.62
CA PHE A 78 3.17 5.07 -33.98
C PHE A 78 2.01 4.27 -34.54
N LEU A 79 1.15 4.92 -35.30
CA LEU A 79 0.11 4.32 -36.12
C LEU A 79 0.48 4.50 -37.60
N LEU A 80 0.49 3.42 -38.36
CA LEU A 80 0.49 3.47 -39.82
C LEU A 80 -0.83 2.91 -40.34
N GLU A 81 -1.31 3.45 -41.45
CA GLU A 81 -2.52 2.97 -42.11
C GLU A 81 -2.21 2.54 -43.55
N VAL A 82 -2.69 1.36 -43.94
CA VAL A 82 -2.63 0.85 -45.31
C VAL A 82 -4.06 0.72 -45.83
N SER A 83 -4.39 1.44 -46.90
CA SER A 83 -5.75 1.44 -47.47
C SER A 83 -5.76 0.91 -48.90
N VAL A 84 -6.70 0.02 -49.20
CA VAL A 84 -7.03 -0.42 -50.56
C VAL A 84 -8.30 0.29 -51.02
N GLU A 85 -8.11 1.34 -51.81
CA GLU A 85 -9.23 2.09 -52.39
C GLU A 85 -10.08 1.20 -53.31
N GLY A 86 -11.40 1.29 -53.17
CA GLY A 86 -12.35 0.49 -53.95
C GLY A 86 -12.43 -0.99 -53.56
N SER A 87 -11.68 -1.43 -52.54
CA SER A 87 -11.66 -2.81 -52.03
C SER A 87 -11.45 -3.86 -53.13
N ALA A 88 -10.57 -3.58 -54.09
CA ALA A 88 -10.26 -4.54 -55.14
C ALA A 88 -9.74 -5.85 -54.53
N GLU A 89 -10.51 -6.94 -54.67
CA GLU A 89 -10.22 -8.23 -54.01
C GLU A 89 -8.82 -8.78 -54.34
N ALA A 90 -8.31 -8.45 -55.52
CA ALA A 90 -6.97 -8.85 -55.95
C ALA A 90 -5.83 -8.14 -55.18
N ASP A 91 -6.10 -6.97 -54.60
CA ASP A 91 -5.10 -6.11 -53.96
C ASP A 91 -5.07 -6.26 -52.44
N ILE A 92 -6.19 -6.64 -51.81
CA ILE A 92 -6.30 -6.89 -50.36
C ILE A 92 -5.19 -7.84 -49.84
N PRO A 93 -4.89 -9.00 -50.47
CA PRO A 93 -3.84 -9.88 -49.97
C PRO A 93 -2.43 -9.26 -50.02
N HIS A 94 -2.19 -8.28 -50.90
CA HIS A 94 -0.92 -7.56 -50.96
C HIS A 94 -0.80 -6.54 -49.82
N ALA A 95 -1.87 -5.79 -49.55
CA ALA A 95 -1.96 -4.88 -48.42
C ALA A 95 -1.77 -5.61 -47.07
N ILE A 96 -2.44 -6.76 -46.88
CA ILE A 96 -2.27 -7.59 -45.68
C ILE A 96 -0.81 -8.07 -45.53
N ARG A 97 -0.17 -8.50 -46.62
CA ARG A 97 1.25 -8.91 -46.59
C ARG A 97 2.16 -7.75 -46.24
N LEU A 98 1.91 -6.55 -46.77
CA LEU A 98 2.66 -5.34 -46.44
C LEU A 98 2.50 -5.00 -44.96
N ALA A 99 1.27 -4.89 -44.46
CA ALA A 99 0.97 -4.56 -43.07
C ALA A 99 1.65 -5.53 -42.09
N ARG A 100 1.59 -6.84 -42.37
CA ARG A 100 2.27 -7.87 -41.56
C ARG A 100 3.80 -7.73 -41.59
N ARG A 101 4.38 -7.33 -42.72
CA ARG A 101 5.83 -7.09 -42.82
C ARG A 101 6.26 -5.83 -42.10
N LEU A 102 5.46 -4.77 -42.16
CA LEU A 102 5.67 -3.55 -41.38
C LEU A 102 5.63 -3.87 -39.88
N ALA A 103 4.57 -4.54 -39.41
CA ALA A 103 4.44 -4.99 -38.03
C ALA A 103 5.60 -5.89 -37.58
N GLU A 104 6.04 -6.83 -38.42
CA GLU A 104 7.22 -7.64 -38.11
C GLU A 104 8.49 -6.81 -37.94
N ALA A 105 8.72 -5.84 -38.83
CA ALA A 105 9.92 -5.01 -38.82
C ALA A 105 9.96 -4.00 -37.65
N THR A 106 8.80 -3.56 -37.19
CA THR A 106 8.65 -2.59 -36.10
C THR A 106 8.34 -3.21 -34.74
N GLY A 107 8.19 -4.55 -34.69
CA GLY A 107 7.69 -5.24 -33.49
C GLY A 107 6.29 -4.78 -33.09
N GLY A 108 5.41 -4.59 -34.08
CA GLY A 108 4.06 -4.06 -33.98
C GLY A 108 2.93 -5.07 -34.18
N VAL A 109 1.70 -4.59 -34.05
CA VAL A 109 0.45 -5.34 -34.21
C VAL A 109 -0.34 -4.77 -35.38
N VAL A 110 -0.88 -5.64 -36.22
CA VAL A 110 -1.85 -5.29 -37.27
C VAL A 110 -3.25 -5.50 -36.72
N GLU A 111 -4.09 -4.47 -36.80
CA GLU A 111 -5.54 -4.51 -36.61
C GLU A 111 -6.21 -4.52 -37.99
N ASP A 112 -7.17 -5.42 -38.16
CA ASP A 112 -8.06 -5.50 -39.32
C ASP A 112 -9.48 -5.10 -38.88
N PRO A 113 -9.88 -3.82 -39.04
CA PRO A 113 -11.16 -3.30 -38.59
C PRO A 113 -12.37 -3.94 -39.29
N GLN A 114 -12.18 -4.57 -40.46
CA GLN A 114 -13.28 -5.22 -41.19
C GLN A 114 -13.60 -6.60 -40.60
N THR A 115 -12.66 -7.23 -39.90
CA THR A 115 -12.82 -8.57 -39.32
C THR A 115 -12.65 -8.62 -37.80
N ASP A 116 -12.28 -7.51 -37.17
CA ASP A 116 -11.90 -7.41 -35.75
C ASP A 116 -10.77 -8.41 -35.39
N ALA A 117 -9.86 -8.63 -36.34
CA ALA A 117 -8.76 -9.56 -36.19
C ALA A 117 -7.45 -8.82 -35.91
N TYR A 118 -6.64 -9.40 -35.02
CA TYR A 118 -5.33 -8.88 -34.65
C TYR A 118 -4.24 -9.86 -35.08
N TRP A 119 -3.11 -9.34 -35.58
CA TRP A 119 -1.96 -10.14 -35.95
C TRP A 119 -0.65 -9.53 -35.45
N SER A 120 0.21 -10.36 -34.86
CA SER A 120 1.59 -10.02 -34.52
C SER A 120 2.52 -11.17 -34.83
N ARG A 121 3.81 -10.87 -35.04
CA ARG A 121 4.84 -11.91 -35.11
C ARG A 121 5.30 -12.29 -33.70
N GLY A 122 4.67 -13.32 -33.14
CA GLY A 122 4.99 -13.82 -31.81
C GLY A 122 4.37 -12.99 -30.67
N LYS A 123 4.82 -13.24 -29.44
CA LYS A 123 4.35 -12.52 -28.26
C LYS A 123 5.20 -11.25 -28.08
N LEU A 124 4.63 -10.11 -28.45
CA LEU A 124 5.30 -8.80 -28.30
C LEU A 124 5.24 -8.27 -26.87
N ARG A 125 4.36 -8.87 -26.05
CA ARG A 125 4.20 -8.62 -24.64
C ARG A 125 4.52 -9.91 -23.86
N SER A 126 5.81 -10.17 -23.66
CA SER A 126 6.29 -11.32 -22.89
C SER A 126 7.32 -10.91 -21.87
N VAL A 127 7.21 -11.47 -20.67
CA VAL A 127 8.19 -11.30 -19.59
C VAL A 127 9.29 -12.33 -19.77
N ALA A 128 10.55 -11.88 -19.68
CA ALA A 128 11.68 -12.80 -19.66
C ALA A 128 11.57 -13.75 -18.45
N PRO A 129 11.94 -15.04 -18.58
CA PRO A 129 11.94 -15.95 -17.44
C PRO A 129 12.80 -15.40 -16.30
N VAL A 130 12.26 -15.41 -15.08
CA VAL A 130 13.00 -15.03 -13.87
C VAL A 130 13.53 -16.29 -13.19
N GLU A 131 14.83 -16.33 -12.93
CA GLU A 131 15.47 -17.44 -12.23
C GLU A 131 15.00 -17.54 -10.78
N ARG A 132 14.86 -18.77 -10.27
CA ARG A 132 14.54 -18.99 -8.85
C ARG A 132 15.71 -18.56 -7.98
N GLY A 133 15.43 -18.01 -6.81
CA GLY A 133 16.48 -17.59 -5.86
C GLY A 133 16.20 -16.21 -5.29
N ARG A 134 17.26 -15.44 -5.05
CA ARG A 134 17.14 -14.08 -4.55
C ARG A 134 16.79 -13.12 -5.68
N VAL A 135 15.78 -12.29 -5.45
CA VAL A 135 15.32 -11.26 -6.38
C VAL A 135 15.12 -9.95 -5.64
N ASP A 136 15.14 -8.85 -6.40
CA ASP A 136 14.71 -7.55 -5.91
C ASP A 136 13.27 -7.27 -6.36
N VAL A 137 12.50 -6.62 -5.49
CA VAL A 137 11.07 -6.36 -5.70
C VAL A 137 10.85 -4.86 -5.75
N ILE A 138 10.17 -4.39 -6.78
CA ILE A 138 9.61 -3.05 -6.84
C ILE A 138 8.31 -3.07 -6.05
N GLU A 139 8.25 -2.29 -4.97
CA GLU A 139 7.04 -2.07 -4.20
C GLU A 139 6.44 -0.71 -4.54
N MET A 140 5.19 -0.72 -4.98
CA MET A 140 4.39 0.49 -5.14
C MET A 140 3.27 0.51 -4.12
N ASN A 141 3.10 1.64 -3.46
CA ASN A 141 2.02 1.88 -2.50
C ASN A 141 1.33 3.21 -2.81
N TRP A 142 0.00 3.20 -2.88
CA TRP A 142 -0.83 4.39 -3.04
C TRP A 142 -1.63 4.62 -1.77
N TYR A 143 -1.68 5.86 -1.32
CA TYR A 143 -2.41 6.31 -0.13
C TYR A 143 -3.45 7.34 -0.55
N ALA A 144 -4.70 7.05 -0.24
CA ALA A 144 -5.85 7.84 -0.66
C ALA A 144 -6.82 8.04 0.51
N PRO A 145 -7.73 9.02 0.42
CA PRO A 145 -8.81 9.16 1.40
C PRO A 145 -9.60 7.85 1.52
N ALA A 146 -10.07 7.50 2.71
CA ALA A 146 -10.77 6.23 2.96
C ALA A 146 -11.95 5.99 1.99
N ALA A 147 -12.66 7.05 1.59
CA ALA A 147 -13.76 6.99 0.63
C ALA A 147 -13.36 6.44 -0.75
N ALA A 148 -12.07 6.48 -1.12
CA ALA A 148 -11.59 5.93 -2.39
C ALA A 148 -11.75 4.40 -2.48
N VAL A 149 -11.94 3.69 -1.36
CA VAL A 149 -12.08 2.24 -1.33
C VAL A 149 -13.21 1.72 -2.21
N GLU A 150 -14.32 2.45 -2.35
CA GLU A 150 -15.47 1.99 -3.13
C GLU A 150 -15.20 2.02 -4.65
N ALA A 151 -14.47 3.03 -5.11
CA ALA A 151 -14.16 3.22 -6.52
C ALA A 151 -12.86 2.52 -6.94
N ALA A 152 -11.92 2.32 -6.01
CA ALA A 152 -10.59 1.81 -6.28
C ALA A 152 -10.55 0.45 -6.98
N PRO A 153 -11.39 -0.55 -6.67
CA PRO A 153 -11.36 -1.84 -7.36
C PRO A 153 -11.66 -1.71 -8.86
N ARG A 154 -12.69 -0.93 -9.22
CA ARG A 154 -13.03 -0.69 -10.63
C ARG A 154 -11.97 0.18 -11.30
N GLY A 155 -11.47 1.19 -10.59
CA GLY A 155 -10.34 2.01 -11.05
C GLY A 155 -9.09 1.18 -11.33
N TRP A 156 -8.79 0.19 -10.48
CA TRP A 156 -7.66 -0.72 -10.63
C TRP A 156 -7.77 -1.50 -11.93
N LEU A 157 -8.91 -2.17 -12.15
CA LEU A 157 -9.13 -3.00 -13.35
C LEU A 157 -9.05 -2.16 -14.62
N LYS A 158 -9.65 -0.96 -14.61
CA LYS A 158 -9.61 -0.01 -15.73
C LYS A 158 -8.18 0.40 -16.07
N VAL A 159 -7.42 0.90 -15.09
CA VAL A 159 -6.04 1.36 -15.32
C VAL A 159 -5.11 0.19 -15.67
N ALA A 160 -5.32 -0.99 -15.07
CA ALA A 160 -4.57 -2.19 -15.40
C ALA A 160 -4.79 -2.60 -16.86
N ARG A 161 -6.03 -2.69 -17.36
CA ARG A 161 -6.30 -3.02 -18.78
C ARG A 161 -5.61 -2.07 -19.75
N ARG A 162 -5.63 -0.78 -19.45
CA ARG A 162 -5.02 0.24 -20.31
C ARG A 162 -3.49 0.22 -20.29
N CYS A 163 -2.88 0.06 -19.12
CA CYS A 163 -1.43 0.27 -18.96
C CYS A 163 -0.65 -1.04 -18.79
N LEU A 164 -1.13 -1.92 -17.92
CA LEU A 164 -0.46 -3.14 -17.47
C LEU A 164 -1.47 -4.26 -17.20
N PRO A 165 -1.97 -4.96 -18.24
CA PRO A 165 -2.92 -6.06 -18.07
C PRO A 165 -2.36 -7.17 -17.17
N GLU A 166 -1.04 -7.28 -17.04
CA GLU A 166 -0.39 -8.24 -16.16
C GLU A 166 -0.67 -7.97 -14.68
N ALA A 167 -0.98 -6.73 -14.31
CA ALA A 167 -1.38 -6.31 -12.97
C ALA A 167 -2.85 -6.63 -12.65
N LEU A 168 -3.62 -7.15 -13.62
CA LEU A 168 -4.98 -7.63 -13.37
C LEU A 168 -4.95 -8.79 -12.38
N PRO A 169 -5.88 -8.81 -11.40
CA PRO A 169 -6.09 -9.94 -10.52
C PRO A 169 -6.36 -11.22 -11.32
N ARG A 170 -5.50 -12.24 -11.24
CA ARG A 170 -5.86 -13.58 -11.74
C ARG A 170 -6.66 -14.36 -10.69
N ARG A 171 -6.27 -14.22 -9.43
CA ARG A 171 -7.00 -14.72 -8.25
C ARG A 171 -7.10 -13.62 -7.21
N PHE A 172 -8.16 -13.62 -6.42
CA PHE A 172 -8.38 -12.62 -5.37
C PHE A 172 -9.17 -13.17 -4.17
N GLY A 173 -9.08 -12.50 -3.03
CA GLY A 173 -9.83 -12.79 -1.80
C GLY A 173 -9.15 -12.22 -0.57
N GLY A 174 -9.87 -12.12 0.54
CA GLY A 174 -9.39 -11.52 1.78
C GLY A 174 -8.53 -12.45 2.64
N THR A 175 -8.50 -13.75 2.31
CA THR A 175 -7.63 -14.71 2.97
C THR A 175 -7.07 -15.73 1.98
N GLU A 176 -5.85 -16.18 2.25
CA GLU A 176 -5.29 -17.31 1.50
C GLU A 176 -5.91 -18.63 1.96
N PRO A 177 -6.22 -19.57 1.04
CA PRO A 177 -6.04 -19.46 -0.41
C PRO A 177 -7.11 -18.58 -1.09
N LEU A 178 -6.66 -17.70 -2.01
CA LEU A 178 -7.52 -16.75 -2.74
C LEU A 178 -8.65 -17.44 -3.53
N GLN A 179 -9.90 -17.18 -3.14
CA GLN A 179 -11.08 -17.95 -3.56
C GLN A 179 -11.64 -17.50 -4.92
N GLY A 180 -11.52 -16.21 -5.22
CA GLY A 180 -11.98 -15.55 -6.44
C GLY A 180 -11.02 -15.72 -7.63
N ARG A 181 -11.58 -15.58 -8.83
CA ARG A 181 -10.90 -15.65 -10.13
C ARG A 181 -11.53 -14.66 -11.09
N LEU A 182 -10.77 -13.67 -11.58
CA LEU A 182 -11.35 -12.60 -12.40
C LEU A 182 -11.91 -13.12 -13.74
N ASP A 183 -11.27 -14.13 -14.33
CA ASP A 183 -11.71 -14.74 -15.59
C ASP A 183 -13.02 -15.55 -15.47
N ARG A 184 -13.34 -16.01 -14.26
CA ARG A 184 -14.55 -16.79 -13.96
C ARG A 184 -15.67 -15.90 -13.38
N ASP A 185 -15.29 -15.03 -12.46
CA ASP A 185 -16.22 -14.28 -11.59
C ASP A 185 -16.51 -12.87 -12.10
N GLY A 186 -15.65 -12.32 -12.97
CA GLY A 186 -15.80 -11.00 -13.56
C GLY A 186 -15.47 -9.83 -12.62
N ASP A 187 -15.56 -8.62 -13.18
CA ASP A 187 -15.15 -7.37 -12.53
C ASP A 187 -16.01 -7.03 -11.31
N GLU A 188 -17.31 -7.24 -11.41
CA GLU A 188 -18.25 -6.89 -10.34
C GLU A 188 -18.00 -7.73 -9.10
N LYS A 189 -17.66 -9.02 -9.25
CA LYS A 189 -17.34 -9.85 -8.10
C LYS A 189 -16.03 -9.45 -7.43
N PHE A 190 -15.05 -9.00 -8.21
CA PHE A 190 -13.82 -8.43 -7.65
C PHE A 190 -14.10 -7.17 -6.83
N ALA A 191 -14.92 -6.25 -7.36
CA ALA A 191 -15.29 -5.02 -6.68
C ALA A 191 -16.13 -5.27 -5.41
N GLU A 192 -17.08 -6.21 -5.46
CA GLU A 192 -17.90 -6.64 -4.32
C GLU A 192 -17.02 -7.16 -3.18
N VAL A 193 -16.16 -8.15 -3.46
CA VAL A 193 -15.29 -8.76 -2.44
C VAL A 193 -14.31 -7.73 -1.85
N ALA A 194 -13.77 -6.83 -2.69
CA ALA A 194 -12.90 -5.75 -2.23
C ALA A 194 -13.58 -4.81 -1.23
N THR A 195 -14.87 -4.54 -1.43
CA THR A 195 -15.65 -3.62 -0.59
C THR A 195 -16.14 -4.31 0.69
N GLU A 196 -16.62 -5.55 0.59
CA GLU A 196 -17.21 -6.30 1.71
C GLU A 196 -16.18 -6.74 2.75
N GLU A 197 -15.00 -7.19 2.30
CA GLU A 197 -14.00 -7.75 3.21
C GLU A 197 -13.10 -6.68 3.86
N GLY A 198 -13.14 -5.44 3.36
CA GLY A 198 -12.33 -4.32 3.84
C GLY A 198 -10.82 -4.47 3.55
N MET A 199 -10.33 -5.67 3.25
CA MET A 199 -8.99 -5.92 2.76
C MET A 199 -9.00 -7.13 1.85
N ILE A 200 -8.52 -6.96 0.63
CA ILE A 200 -8.32 -8.06 -0.30
C ILE A 200 -6.89 -8.15 -0.78
N PHE A 201 -6.46 -9.39 -1.01
CA PHE A 201 -5.23 -9.71 -1.69
C PHE A 201 -5.55 -10.28 -3.05
N PHE A 202 -4.65 -10.07 -4.01
CA PHE A 202 -4.74 -10.71 -5.30
C PHE A 202 -3.38 -11.14 -5.82
N ALA A 203 -3.41 -12.21 -6.61
CA ALA A 203 -2.26 -12.74 -7.33
C ALA A 203 -2.40 -12.34 -8.81
N PRO A 204 -1.57 -11.40 -9.29
CA PRO A 204 -1.54 -11.01 -10.70
C PRO A 204 -0.75 -12.03 -11.54
N THR A 205 -0.30 -11.62 -12.73
CA THR A 205 0.63 -12.38 -13.57
C THR A 205 2.00 -11.70 -13.61
N LEU A 206 3.06 -12.46 -13.92
CA LEU A 206 4.40 -11.90 -14.04
C LEU A 206 4.40 -10.69 -15.00
N PRO A 207 5.15 -9.62 -14.70
CA PRO A 207 6.21 -9.54 -13.68
C PRO A 207 5.70 -9.26 -12.26
N PHE A 208 4.39 -9.10 -12.08
CA PHE A 208 3.77 -8.83 -10.79
C PHE A 208 3.57 -10.11 -9.98
N THR A 209 3.74 -10.01 -8.67
CA THR A 209 3.75 -11.17 -7.76
C THR A 209 2.67 -11.08 -6.70
N HIS A 210 2.28 -9.87 -6.32
CA HIS A 210 1.28 -9.63 -5.30
C HIS A 210 0.66 -8.25 -5.49
N GLY A 211 -0.61 -8.11 -5.14
CA GLY A 211 -1.19 -6.80 -4.88
C GLY A 211 -2.27 -6.89 -3.82
N SER A 212 -2.60 -5.75 -3.24
CA SER A 212 -3.63 -5.65 -2.22
C SER A 212 -4.44 -4.37 -2.37
N LEU A 213 -5.73 -4.46 -2.12
CA LEU A 213 -6.58 -3.30 -1.88
C LEU A 213 -7.02 -3.37 -0.43
N ARG A 214 -6.44 -2.50 0.41
CA ARG A 214 -6.76 -2.43 1.82
C ARG A 214 -7.64 -1.22 2.04
N GLY A 215 -8.94 -1.47 2.08
CA GLY A 215 -9.91 -0.56 2.64
C GLY A 215 -9.67 -0.30 4.12
N SER A 216 -10.45 0.63 4.66
CA SER A 216 -10.44 0.81 6.09
C SER A 216 -11.07 -0.39 6.77
N VAL A 217 -10.35 -0.98 7.73
CA VAL A 217 -10.90 -1.94 8.69
C VAL A 217 -11.49 -1.26 9.93
N ASP A 218 -11.35 0.06 10.02
CA ASP A 218 -11.77 0.89 11.14
C ASP A 218 -12.76 1.96 10.65
N ASP A 219 -13.92 2.13 11.29
CA ASP A 219 -14.91 3.12 10.86
C ASP A 219 -14.33 4.55 10.80
N ASP A 220 -13.24 4.79 11.53
CA ASP A 220 -12.58 6.09 11.70
C ASP A 220 -11.25 6.20 10.93
N ALA A 221 -10.86 5.23 10.09
CA ALA A 221 -9.64 5.43 9.32
C ALA A 221 -9.83 6.55 8.30
N GLN A 222 -8.83 7.43 8.24
CA GLN A 222 -8.81 8.55 7.31
C GLN A 222 -8.23 8.12 5.96
N VAL A 223 -7.43 7.04 5.96
CA VAL A 223 -6.62 6.62 4.81
C VAL A 223 -6.85 5.16 4.47
N THR A 224 -7.03 4.92 3.17
CA THR A 224 -6.95 3.61 2.53
C THR A 224 -5.60 3.45 1.84
N SER A 225 -5.15 2.21 1.65
CA SER A 225 -3.88 1.93 0.98
C SER A 225 -4.02 0.82 -0.05
N PHE A 226 -3.36 1.01 -1.19
CA PHE A 226 -3.30 0.02 -2.25
C PHE A 226 -1.84 -0.33 -2.52
N SER A 227 -1.55 -1.59 -2.88
CA SER A 227 -0.17 -1.98 -3.19
C SER A 227 -0.07 -2.92 -4.39
N LEU A 228 1.05 -2.82 -5.10
CA LEU A 228 1.44 -3.71 -6.20
C LEU A 228 2.93 -3.98 -6.13
N HIS A 229 3.28 -5.26 -6.20
CA HIS A 229 4.63 -5.76 -6.06
C HIS A 229 5.05 -6.43 -7.37
N ALA A 230 6.24 -6.10 -7.86
CA ALA A 230 6.77 -6.64 -9.11
C ALA A 230 8.22 -7.06 -8.97
N ILE A 231 8.63 -8.15 -9.62
CA ILE A 231 10.05 -8.51 -9.72
C ILE A 231 10.74 -7.46 -10.59
N ARG A 232 11.92 -6.99 -10.19
CA ARG A 232 12.64 -5.90 -10.87
C ARG A 232 13.13 -6.24 -12.27
N ASP A 233 13.67 -7.44 -12.51
CA ASP A 233 14.45 -7.76 -13.72
C ASP A 233 13.71 -7.47 -15.04
N PRO A 234 12.40 -7.79 -15.18
CA PRO A 234 11.65 -7.46 -16.40
C PRO A 234 11.60 -5.97 -16.75
N PHE A 235 11.83 -5.08 -15.78
CA PHE A 235 11.84 -3.63 -15.96
C PHE A 235 13.19 -3.05 -16.37
N ASP A 236 14.20 -3.89 -16.63
CA ASP A 236 15.40 -3.48 -17.37
C ASP A 236 15.07 -3.18 -18.85
N ASP A 237 13.94 -3.69 -19.38
CA ASP A 237 13.35 -3.25 -20.65
C ASP A 237 12.64 -1.88 -20.45
N PRO A 238 13.08 -0.81 -21.13
CA PRO A 238 12.48 0.51 -21.00
C PRO A 238 10.97 0.57 -21.27
N ARG A 239 10.44 -0.34 -22.10
CA ARG A 239 9.01 -0.38 -22.43
C ARG A 239 8.18 -0.86 -21.23
N TRP A 240 8.67 -1.86 -20.50
CA TRP A 240 8.05 -2.31 -19.25
C TRP A 240 8.12 -1.21 -18.19
N LEU A 241 9.27 -0.56 -18.06
CA LEU A 241 9.46 0.53 -17.10
C LEU A 241 8.53 1.72 -17.39
N GLN A 242 8.36 2.09 -18.66
CA GLN A 242 7.43 3.13 -19.07
C GLN A 242 5.98 2.76 -18.75
N ALA A 243 5.58 1.52 -19.03
CA ALA A 243 4.24 1.03 -18.70
C ALA A 243 3.99 1.03 -17.18
N LEU A 244 4.99 0.63 -16.38
CA LEU A 244 4.95 0.71 -14.92
C LEU A 244 4.75 2.13 -14.40
N ARG A 245 5.55 3.08 -14.91
CA ARG A 245 5.45 4.49 -14.54
C ARG A 245 4.08 5.06 -14.88
N ARG A 246 3.56 4.74 -16.07
CA ARG A 246 2.23 5.19 -16.52
C ARG A 246 1.13 4.65 -15.60
N TYR A 247 1.14 3.35 -15.32
CA TYR A 247 0.22 2.74 -14.37
C TYR A 247 0.29 3.38 -12.99
N PHE A 248 1.51 3.63 -12.49
CA PHE A 248 1.73 4.27 -11.19
C PHE A 248 1.07 5.64 -11.08
N VAL A 249 1.27 6.48 -12.09
CA VAL A 249 0.69 7.82 -12.17
C VAL A 249 -0.82 7.77 -12.37
N GLU A 250 -1.29 7.01 -13.36
CA GLU A 250 -2.71 6.99 -13.69
C GLU A 250 -3.56 6.37 -12.59
N PHE A 251 -3.05 5.36 -11.89
CA PHE A 251 -3.78 4.78 -10.75
C PHE A 251 -3.79 5.74 -9.56
N ALA A 252 -2.71 6.47 -9.31
CA ALA A 252 -2.67 7.51 -8.28
C ALA A 252 -3.71 8.60 -8.53
N ASP A 253 -3.80 9.09 -9.76
CA ASP A 253 -4.82 10.07 -10.18
C ASP A 253 -6.24 9.49 -10.07
N GLN A 254 -6.46 8.26 -10.57
CA GLN A 254 -7.75 7.59 -10.59
C GLN A 254 -8.36 7.40 -9.19
N VAL A 255 -7.55 7.21 -8.16
CA VAL A 255 -8.03 7.05 -6.77
C VAL A 255 -7.95 8.32 -5.94
N GLY A 256 -7.53 9.45 -6.53
CA GLY A 256 -7.30 10.69 -5.79
C GLY A 256 -6.26 10.51 -4.69
N ALA A 257 -5.16 9.80 -4.98
CA ALA A 257 -4.11 9.58 -4.01
C ALA A 257 -3.46 10.90 -3.61
N PHE A 258 -3.41 11.19 -2.32
CA PHE A 258 -2.66 12.35 -1.79
C PHE A 258 -1.16 12.06 -1.73
N ALA A 259 -0.76 10.78 -1.69
CA ALA A 259 0.62 10.33 -1.78
C ALA A 259 0.70 8.94 -2.43
N ALA A 260 1.73 8.67 -3.21
CA ALA A 260 2.10 7.30 -3.61
C ALA A 260 3.61 7.15 -3.70
N THR A 261 4.13 5.96 -3.48
CA THR A 261 5.58 5.67 -3.40
C THR A 261 5.92 4.48 -4.28
N CYS A 262 7.09 4.53 -4.91
CA CYS A 262 7.69 3.42 -5.63
C CYS A 262 9.15 3.26 -5.16
N GLU A 263 9.49 2.10 -4.61
CA GLU A 263 10.84 1.79 -4.12
C GLU A 263 11.29 0.38 -4.49
N LEU A 264 12.61 0.16 -4.50
CA LEU A 264 13.20 -1.16 -4.70
C LEU A 264 13.58 -1.77 -3.34
N VAL A 265 13.02 -2.93 -3.06
CA VAL A 265 13.23 -3.68 -1.83
C VAL A 265 14.01 -4.95 -2.13
N ARG A 266 15.26 -4.99 -1.64
CA ARG A 266 16.22 -6.03 -2.00
C ARG A 266 16.11 -7.29 -1.16
N GLY A 267 16.59 -8.39 -1.73
CA GLY A 267 16.85 -9.63 -0.99
C GLY A 267 15.60 -10.44 -0.66
N HIS A 268 14.56 -10.35 -1.50
CA HIS A 268 13.42 -11.26 -1.46
C HIS A 268 13.80 -12.64 -2.01
N GLU A 269 13.05 -13.68 -1.64
CA GLU A 269 13.19 -15.03 -2.20
C GLU A 269 12.04 -15.34 -3.17
N TRP A 270 12.37 -15.95 -4.31
CA TRP A 270 11.46 -16.29 -5.39
C TRP A 270 11.48 -17.80 -5.69
N SER A 271 10.34 -18.46 -5.52
CA SER A 271 10.18 -19.90 -5.81
C SER A 271 9.92 -20.22 -7.29
N GLY A 272 9.74 -19.20 -8.15
CA GLY A 272 9.11 -19.37 -9.47
C GLY A 272 7.58 -19.19 -9.44
N ARG A 273 6.98 -19.00 -8.26
CA ARG A 273 5.52 -18.77 -8.13
C ARG A 273 5.14 -17.75 -7.06
N THR A 274 5.88 -17.71 -5.96
CA THR A 274 5.62 -16.85 -4.81
C THR A 274 6.89 -16.11 -4.42
N VAL A 275 6.71 -14.87 -3.96
CA VAL A 275 7.76 -14.05 -3.36
C VAL A 275 7.53 -14.01 -1.85
N TRP A 276 8.59 -14.17 -1.07
CA TRP A 276 8.53 -13.96 0.38
C TRP A 276 9.80 -13.27 0.90
N GLY A 277 9.67 -12.66 2.08
CA GLY A 277 10.79 -12.06 2.79
C GLY A 277 11.52 -13.07 3.68
N SER A 278 12.81 -12.85 3.89
CA SER A 278 13.68 -13.52 4.85
C SER A 278 14.27 -12.50 5.83
N VAL A 279 15.07 -12.94 6.79
CA VAL A 279 15.82 -12.04 7.70
C VAL A 279 16.78 -11.09 6.97
N ASN A 280 17.16 -11.42 5.73
CA ASN A 280 18.04 -10.60 4.88
C ASN A 280 17.27 -9.67 3.94
N THR A 281 15.94 -9.72 3.96
CA THR A 281 15.11 -8.88 3.11
C THR A 281 15.07 -7.47 3.67
N GLU A 282 15.36 -6.52 2.79
CA GLU A 282 15.24 -5.11 3.08
C GLU A 282 13.79 -4.78 3.48
N ARG A 283 13.59 -3.78 4.37
CA ARG A 283 12.24 -3.41 4.82
C ARG A 283 11.80 -2.06 4.31
N SER A 284 10.55 -2.02 3.89
CA SER A 284 9.79 -0.81 3.60
C SER A 284 9.05 -0.35 4.85
N ALA A 285 9.02 0.96 5.07
CA ALA A 285 8.14 1.59 6.03
C ALA A 285 6.72 1.60 5.48
N PHE A 286 5.73 1.36 6.35
CA PHE A 286 4.33 1.50 5.99
C PHE A 286 3.75 2.74 6.70
N PRO A 287 3.79 3.93 6.07
CA PRO A 287 3.38 5.20 6.69
C PRO A 287 1.88 5.36 6.97
N ALA A 288 1.06 4.32 6.80
CA ALA A 288 -0.38 4.36 7.03
C ALA A 288 -0.90 3.27 8.00
N PRO A 289 -0.21 2.95 9.12
CA PRO A 289 -0.63 1.88 10.02
C PRO A 289 -2.05 2.14 10.52
N LEU A 290 -2.88 1.08 10.50
CA LEU A 290 -4.29 1.15 10.92
C LEU A 290 -5.10 2.24 10.17
N GLY A 291 -4.67 2.61 8.96
CA GLY A 291 -5.34 3.64 8.15
C GLY A 291 -5.17 5.07 8.68
N LYS A 292 -4.14 5.29 9.51
CA LYS A 292 -3.71 6.62 9.97
C LYS A 292 -2.43 7.05 9.27
N TRP A 293 -2.45 8.24 8.69
CA TRP A 293 -1.29 8.76 8.00
C TRP A 293 -0.21 9.28 8.96
N MET A 294 1.01 8.79 8.80
CA MET A 294 2.15 9.16 9.65
C MET A 294 3.09 10.16 8.98
N GLY A 295 2.80 10.57 7.74
CA GLY A 295 3.68 11.39 6.92
C GLY A 295 4.37 10.59 5.82
N LEU A 296 5.28 11.23 5.10
CA LEU A 296 6.00 10.59 3.99
C LEU A 296 7.05 9.58 4.52
N PRO A 297 7.55 8.66 3.68
CA PRO A 297 8.52 7.66 4.12
C PRO A 297 9.74 8.28 4.84
N PRO A 298 10.29 7.63 5.88
CA PRO A 298 11.43 8.12 6.67
C PRO A 298 12.75 8.24 5.89
N TYR A 299 12.75 7.85 4.62
CA TYR A 299 13.91 7.73 3.74
C TYR A 299 13.49 8.06 2.29
N PRO A 300 14.44 8.42 1.40
CA PRO A 300 14.13 8.69 0.00
C PRO A 300 13.64 7.42 -0.74
N VAL A 301 12.67 7.60 -1.63
CA VAL A 301 12.13 6.56 -2.53
C VAL A 301 12.46 6.89 -3.99
N SER A 302 12.29 5.95 -4.91
CA SER A 302 12.64 6.19 -6.33
C SER A 302 11.65 7.12 -7.01
N TRP A 303 10.35 6.85 -6.85
CA TRP A 303 9.28 7.72 -7.34
C TRP A 303 8.30 8.07 -6.23
N LEU A 304 7.76 9.28 -6.32
CA LEU A 304 6.79 9.81 -5.39
C LEU A 304 5.68 10.52 -6.16
N TRP A 305 4.43 10.16 -5.91
CA TRP A 305 3.28 10.95 -6.31
C TRP A 305 2.90 11.87 -5.15
N LEU A 306 2.65 13.13 -5.45
CA LEU A 306 2.16 14.13 -4.52
C LEU A 306 0.82 14.65 -5.01
N GLY A 307 -0.24 14.38 -4.26
CA GLY A 307 -1.53 15.01 -4.49
C GLY A 307 -1.53 16.49 -4.12
N SER A 308 -2.66 17.14 -4.34
CA SER A 308 -2.86 18.58 -4.10
C SER A 308 -2.49 19.03 -2.68
N GLU A 309 -2.70 18.15 -1.70
CA GLU A 309 -2.47 18.38 -0.28
C GLU A 309 -0.98 18.51 0.04
N TYR A 310 -0.14 17.78 -0.68
CA TYR A 310 1.31 17.73 -0.44
C TYR A 310 2.13 18.54 -1.43
N LEU A 311 1.72 18.61 -2.69
CA LEU A 311 2.54 19.18 -3.76
C LEU A 311 2.92 20.64 -3.44
N ASP A 312 1.97 21.46 -3.01
CA ASP A 312 2.24 22.87 -2.72
C ASP A 312 3.12 23.06 -1.49
N LEU A 313 3.03 22.17 -0.49
CA LEU A 313 3.88 22.20 0.69
C LEU A 313 5.33 21.82 0.37
N LEU A 314 5.52 20.90 -0.59
CA LEU A 314 6.84 20.37 -0.94
C LEU A 314 7.49 21.05 -2.13
N ARG A 315 6.73 21.72 -3.00
CA ARG A 315 7.24 22.39 -4.21
C ARG A 315 8.49 23.25 -3.98
N PRO A 316 8.60 24.04 -2.88
CA PRO A 316 9.82 24.82 -2.61
C PRO A 316 11.08 23.99 -2.33
N HIS A 317 10.92 22.68 -2.06
CA HIS A 317 11.97 21.74 -1.70
C HIS A 317 12.31 20.74 -2.82
N LEU A 318 11.60 20.81 -3.94
CA LEU A 318 11.77 19.90 -5.07
C LEU A 318 12.54 20.58 -6.21
N ASP A 319 13.38 19.80 -6.90
CA ASP A 319 13.94 20.24 -8.17
C ASP A 319 12.84 20.23 -9.24
N ALA A 320 12.59 21.39 -9.87
CA ALA A 320 11.59 21.51 -10.92
C ALA A 320 11.80 20.50 -12.07
N ALA A 321 13.04 20.12 -12.38
CA ALA A 321 13.35 19.14 -13.42
C ALA A 321 12.93 17.70 -13.05
N SER A 322 12.74 17.41 -11.76
CA SER A 322 12.29 16.11 -11.26
C SER A 322 10.77 15.99 -11.15
N VAL A 323 10.01 17.07 -11.37
CA VAL A 323 8.55 17.10 -11.19
C VAL A 323 7.85 17.17 -12.54
N THR A 324 6.98 16.20 -12.82
CA THR A 324 6.02 16.24 -13.93
C THR A 324 4.64 16.61 -13.37
N PRO A 325 4.04 17.75 -13.77
CA PRO A 325 2.75 18.19 -13.25
C PRO A 325 1.58 17.42 -13.86
N PHE A 326 0.56 17.16 -13.04
CA PHE A 326 -0.73 16.55 -13.41
C PHE A 326 -1.86 17.35 -12.75
N GLY A 327 -2.21 18.49 -13.35
CA GLY A 327 -3.18 19.42 -12.76
C GLY A 327 -2.70 19.98 -11.42
N VAL A 328 -3.39 19.63 -10.33
CA VAL A 328 -3.04 20.00 -8.95
C VAL A 328 -2.11 19.02 -8.25
N SER A 329 -1.78 17.91 -8.92
CA SER A 329 -0.91 16.85 -8.43
C SER A 329 0.40 16.81 -9.22
N GLY A 330 1.39 16.04 -8.74
CA GLY A 330 2.69 15.96 -9.37
C GLY A 330 3.37 14.60 -9.17
N PHE A 331 3.99 14.12 -10.25
CA PHE A 331 4.89 12.96 -10.21
C PHE A 331 6.33 13.45 -10.02
N VAL A 332 6.96 13.03 -8.94
CA VAL A 332 8.36 13.33 -8.62
C VAL A 332 9.22 12.10 -8.91
N GLN A 333 10.22 12.29 -9.77
CA GLN A 333 11.13 11.24 -10.23
C GLN A 333 12.55 11.50 -9.72
N PHE A 334 12.96 10.79 -8.66
CA PHE A 334 14.33 10.86 -8.14
C PHE A 334 15.30 9.93 -8.88
N SER A 335 14.78 8.93 -9.59
CA SER A 335 15.57 8.04 -10.45
C SER A 335 14.79 7.58 -11.69
N ALA A 336 15.52 7.35 -12.80
CA ALA A 336 14.93 6.88 -14.06
C ALA A 336 14.20 5.54 -13.88
N SER A 337 14.81 4.62 -13.13
CA SER A 337 14.25 3.32 -12.74
C SER A 337 14.22 3.18 -11.21
N PRO A 338 13.35 2.31 -10.65
CA PRO A 338 13.39 1.99 -9.23
C PRO A 338 14.75 1.39 -8.84
N VAL A 339 15.41 2.02 -7.88
CA VAL A 339 16.74 1.64 -7.39
C VAL A 339 16.75 1.58 -5.86
N GLY A 340 17.71 0.86 -5.29
CA GLY A 340 17.86 0.76 -3.84
C GLY A 340 18.08 2.13 -3.22
N ARG A 341 17.46 2.39 -2.05
CA ARG A 341 17.51 3.72 -1.41
C ARG A 341 18.91 4.27 -1.13
N ASN A 342 19.92 3.42 -0.99
CA ASN A 342 21.31 3.84 -0.77
C ASN A 342 22.03 4.33 -2.04
N VAL A 343 21.41 4.26 -3.21
CA VAL A 343 21.95 4.80 -4.47
C VAL A 343 21.20 6.02 -4.98
N LEU A 344 20.15 6.45 -4.28
CA LEU A 344 19.39 7.64 -4.65
C LEU A 344 20.24 8.90 -4.45
N PRO A 345 20.05 9.92 -5.30
CA PRO A 345 20.84 11.14 -5.21
C PRO A 345 20.51 11.91 -3.93
N ALA A 346 21.46 12.71 -3.42
CA ALA A 346 21.27 13.46 -2.18
C ALA A 346 20.04 14.39 -2.18
N HIS A 347 19.68 14.93 -3.35
CA HIS A 347 18.49 15.78 -3.54
C HIS A 347 17.16 15.00 -3.47
N ALA A 348 17.19 13.67 -3.40
CA ALA A 348 16.00 12.86 -3.15
C ALA A 348 15.50 12.98 -1.69
N THR A 349 16.24 13.67 -0.82
CA THR A 349 15.88 13.85 0.57
C THR A 349 14.87 14.98 0.74
N LEU A 350 13.66 14.64 1.19
CA LEU A 350 12.65 15.62 1.57
C LEU A 350 12.95 16.22 2.95
N PRO A 351 12.39 17.40 3.29
CA PRO A 351 12.58 17.98 4.60
C PRO A 351 12.05 17.07 5.72
N ALA A 352 12.85 16.90 6.78
CA ALA A 352 12.62 15.90 7.83
C ALA A 352 11.34 16.12 8.65
N ASP A 353 10.77 17.33 8.62
CA ASP A 353 9.51 17.67 9.25
C ASP A 353 8.31 17.06 8.53
N PHE A 354 8.42 16.69 7.24
CA PHE A 354 7.37 15.97 6.48
C PHE A 354 7.47 14.44 6.53
N LEU A 355 8.60 13.93 7.02
CA LEU A 355 8.87 12.49 7.07
C LEU A 355 8.32 11.90 8.38
N ALA A 356 7.68 10.74 8.27
CA ALA A 356 7.46 9.87 9.41
C ALA A 356 8.82 9.53 10.04
N ARG A 357 8.89 9.34 11.35
CA ARG A 357 10.13 8.88 12.00
C ARG A 357 10.01 7.43 12.36
N ASP A 358 10.92 6.62 11.83
CA ASP A 358 11.04 5.23 12.22
C ASP A 358 11.67 5.14 13.62
N LEU A 359 10.91 4.65 14.59
CA LEU A 359 11.40 4.42 15.95
C LEU A 359 11.91 2.98 16.13
N THR A 360 11.86 2.16 15.08
CA THR A 360 12.30 0.77 15.13
C THR A 360 13.83 0.72 15.26
N PRO A 361 14.36 0.08 16.30
CA PRO A 361 15.81 -0.03 16.43
C PRO A 361 16.41 -0.88 15.30
N PRO A 362 17.64 -0.55 14.88
CA PRO A 362 18.34 -1.33 13.86
C PRO A 362 18.39 -2.81 14.25
N GLY A 363 17.86 -3.69 13.41
CA GLY A 363 17.95 -5.14 13.59
C GLY A 363 16.75 -5.84 14.24
N SER A 364 15.66 -5.13 14.60
CA SER A 364 14.41 -5.81 14.98
C SER A 364 13.96 -6.72 13.82
N GLY A 365 13.32 -7.86 14.06
CA GLY A 365 12.91 -8.81 13.01
C GLY A 365 11.62 -8.45 12.25
N TYR A 366 10.87 -7.44 12.70
CA TYR A 366 9.49 -7.18 12.30
C TYR A 366 9.32 -5.87 11.49
N ARG A 367 8.30 -5.80 10.62
CA ARG A 367 7.93 -4.54 9.93
C ARG A 367 7.82 -3.42 10.96
N SER A 368 8.35 -2.22 10.63
CA SER A 368 8.22 -1.05 11.48
C SER A 368 6.75 -0.64 11.55
N TYR A 369 6.05 -1.08 12.59
CA TYR A 369 4.75 -0.55 12.97
C TYR A 369 4.87 0.67 13.88
N THR A 370 6.10 1.00 14.29
CA THR A 370 6.38 2.05 15.26
C THR A 370 6.89 3.28 14.55
N LEU A 371 6.00 3.94 13.82
CA LEU A 371 6.28 5.25 13.24
C LEU A 371 5.81 6.35 14.19
N LYS A 372 6.57 7.44 14.29
CA LYS A 372 6.09 8.70 14.84
C LYS A 372 5.52 9.54 13.70
N PRO A 373 4.35 10.18 13.87
CA PRO A 373 3.82 11.07 12.84
C PRO A 373 4.77 12.23 12.56
N ALA A 374 4.86 12.63 11.30
CA ALA A 374 5.60 13.81 10.86
C ALA A 374 5.16 15.07 11.62
N GLU A 375 6.07 16.04 11.72
CA GLU A 375 5.79 17.31 12.39
C GLU A 375 4.87 18.20 11.54
N ARG A 376 5.03 18.11 10.21
CA ARG A 376 4.23 18.79 9.20
C ARG A 376 3.64 17.77 8.24
N MET A 377 2.32 17.82 8.13
CA MET A 377 1.52 17.12 7.13
C MET A 377 0.23 17.91 6.94
N PRO A 378 -0.50 17.68 5.83
CA PRO A 378 -1.82 18.28 5.58
C PRO A 378 -2.72 18.11 6.80
N ALA A 379 -3.47 19.17 7.14
CA ALA A 379 -4.27 19.21 8.38
C ALA A 379 -5.30 18.06 8.43
N ASP A 380 -5.95 17.79 7.30
CA ASP A 380 -6.99 16.77 7.17
C ASP A 380 -6.46 15.32 7.20
N LEU A 381 -5.14 15.15 7.13
CA LEU A 381 -4.47 13.85 7.23
C LEU A 381 -3.79 13.65 8.59
N ARG A 382 -3.89 14.62 9.51
CA ARG A 382 -3.26 14.49 10.82
C ARG A 382 -4.05 13.46 11.64
N PRO A 383 -3.39 12.42 12.18
CA PRO A 383 -4.04 11.57 13.15
C PRO A 383 -4.42 12.42 14.36
N ASP A 384 -5.64 12.21 14.87
CA ASP A 384 -6.21 13.05 15.91
C ASP A 384 -5.30 13.17 17.13
N LEU A 385 -5.17 14.40 17.63
CA LEU A 385 -4.23 14.82 18.67
C LEU A 385 -4.35 14.03 19.97
N LEU A 386 -5.49 13.37 20.20
CA LEU A 386 -5.73 12.57 21.39
C LEU A 386 -4.86 11.30 21.44
N GLU A 387 -4.49 10.71 20.30
CA GLU A 387 -3.55 9.58 20.30
C GLU A 387 -2.13 10.05 20.61
N ARG A 388 -1.78 11.29 20.20
CA ARG A 388 -0.56 11.97 20.66
C ARG A 388 -0.61 12.25 22.16
N GLU A 389 -1.76 12.58 22.74
CA GLU A 389 -1.91 12.71 24.20
C GLU A 389 -1.79 11.37 24.91
N ILE A 390 -2.41 10.29 24.40
CA ILE A 390 -2.29 8.94 24.97
C ILE A 390 -0.85 8.46 24.91
N LEU A 391 -0.17 8.63 23.77
CA LEU A 391 1.25 8.30 23.66
C LEU A 391 2.11 9.20 24.54
N ALA A 392 1.87 10.52 24.57
CA ALA A 392 2.64 11.45 25.40
C ALA A 392 2.47 11.17 26.90
N LEU A 393 1.25 10.81 27.33
CA LEU A 393 0.97 10.33 28.68
C LEU A 393 1.74 9.03 29.00
N ALA A 394 1.88 8.14 28.02
CA ALA A 394 2.59 6.86 28.16
C ALA A 394 4.11 6.95 27.94
N THR A 395 4.65 8.06 27.41
CA THR A 395 6.08 8.21 27.03
C THR A 395 6.79 9.37 27.73
N ALA A 396 6.15 10.03 28.70
CA ALA A 396 6.79 11.05 29.52
C ALA A 396 7.75 10.42 30.56
N THR A 397 8.90 9.89 30.14
CA THR A 397 9.91 9.31 31.07
C THR A 397 11.33 9.80 30.80
N ALA A 398 11.96 10.31 31.87
CA ALA A 398 13.41 10.44 32.04
C ALA A 398 13.88 10.11 33.47
N ALA A 399 13.05 9.49 34.32
CA ALA A 399 13.36 9.27 35.75
C ALA A 399 13.52 7.78 36.15
N ALA A 400 13.30 6.83 35.25
CA ALA A 400 13.30 5.39 35.56
C ALA A 400 14.67 4.81 36.01
N GLY A 401 15.76 5.57 35.85
CA GLY A 401 17.09 5.15 36.32
C GLY A 401 17.25 5.03 37.84
N ALA A 402 16.29 5.51 38.65
CA ALA A 402 16.40 5.52 40.11
C ALA A 402 15.82 4.28 40.81
N LEU A 403 14.96 3.49 40.17
CA LEU A 403 14.27 2.36 40.80
C LEU A 403 14.99 1.01 40.68
N SER A 404 15.92 0.85 39.73
CA SER A 404 16.53 -0.47 39.46
C SER A 404 17.36 -1.06 40.62
N ALA A 405 17.55 -0.30 41.71
CA ALA A 405 18.26 -0.72 42.91
C ALA A 405 17.38 -0.86 44.17
N ARG A 406 16.08 -0.52 44.12
CA ARG A 406 15.18 -0.59 45.29
C ARG A 406 14.18 -1.73 45.13
N THR A 407 14.06 -2.55 46.17
CA THR A 407 12.96 -3.52 46.31
C THR A 407 11.63 -2.76 46.37
N LEU A 408 10.70 -3.10 45.49
CA LEU A 408 9.37 -2.50 45.48
C LEU A 408 8.63 -2.87 46.78
N ASP A 409 8.08 -1.88 47.48
CA ASP A 409 7.25 -2.14 48.67
C ASP A 409 5.80 -2.39 48.24
N LEU A 410 5.40 -3.66 48.24
CA LEU A 410 4.02 -4.10 48.02
C LEU A 410 3.24 -4.32 49.32
N SER A 411 3.85 -4.10 50.50
CA SER A 411 3.23 -4.45 51.79
C SER A 411 1.94 -3.67 52.07
N THR A 412 1.80 -2.49 51.47
CA THR A 412 0.63 -1.63 51.59
C THR A 412 -0.42 -1.90 50.52
N TYR A 413 -0.11 -2.70 49.50
CA TYR A 413 -1.00 -2.91 48.36
C TYR A 413 -1.92 -4.10 48.57
N ARG A 414 -3.23 -3.86 48.48
CA ARG A 414 -4.23 -4.94 48.49
C ARG A 414 -4.62 -5.32 47.07
N ALA A 415 -4.27 -6.52 46.64
CA ALA A 415 -4.70 -7.05 45.35
C ALA A 415 -6.22 -7.06 45.20
N PHE A 416 -6.67 -6.67 44.02
CA PHE A 416 -8.06 -6.69 43.62
C PHE A 416 -8.47 -8.10 43.22
N ALA A 417 -9.47 -8.62 43.91
CA ALA A 417 -10.15 -9.86 43.54
C ALA A 417 -11.54 -9.51 42.97
N THR A 418 -11.81 -9.94 41.75
CA THR A 418 -13.16 -9.86 41.17
C THR A 418 -13.95 -11.14 41.49
N PRO A 419 -15.30 -11.11 41.43
CA PRO A 419 -16.13 -12.27 41.72
C PRO A 419 -15.86 -13.50 40.85
N TYR A 420 -15.29 -13.31 39.66
CA TYR A 420 -15.08 -14.36 38.66
C TYR A 420 -13.63 -14.44 38.14
N GLY A 421 -12.68 -13.73 38.76
CA GLY A 421 -11.30 -13.63 38.28
C GLY A 421 -11.07 -12.55 37.23
N LEU A 422 -9.80 -12.30 36.91
CA LEU A 422 -9.34 -11.17 36.08
C LEU A 422 -9.19 -11.53 34.59
N GLU A 423 -9.39 -12.79 34.22
CA GLU A 423 -9.29 -13.27 32.85
C GLU A 423 -10.63 -13.06 32.11
N PHE A 424 -10.88 -11.83 31.65
CA PHE A 424 -12.16 -11.45 31.02
C PHE A 424 -12.54 -12.33 29.81
N SER A 425 -11.55 -12.84 29.07
CA SER A 425 -11.75 -13.68 27.89
C SER A 425 -12.37 -15.06 28.20
N SER A 426 -12.25 -15.54 29.44
CA SER A 426 -12.83 -16.81 29.88
C SER A 426 -14.23 -16.66 30.49
N LEU A 427 -14.70 -15.42 30.68
CA LEU A 427 -15.99 -15.14 31.30
C LEU A 427 -17.15 -15.33 30.30
N THR A 428 -18.32 -15.70 30.84
CA THR A 428 -19.57 -15.58 30.08
C THR A 428 -19.99 -14.11 29.98
N PRO A 429 -20.80 -13.71 28.97
CA PRO A 429 -21.25 -12.32 28.84
C PRO A 429 -21.90 -11.75 30.11
N ARG A 430 -22.63 -12.58 30.85
CA ARG A 430 -23.25 -12.20 32.13
C ARG A 430 -22.20 -11.97 33.21
N GLN A 431 -21.24 -12.89 33.36
CA GLN A 431 -20.16 -12.75 34.34
C GLN A 431 -19.28 -11.54 34.03
N ALA A 432 -18.93 -11.32 32.77
CA ALA A 432 -18.13 -10.17 32.38
C ALA A 432 -18.83 -8.85 32.66
N ARG A 433 -20.15 -8.76 32.41
CA ARG A 433 -20.94 -7.59 32.79
C ARG A 433 -20.95 -7.37 34.31
N GLN A 434 -21.13 -8.42 35.10
CA GLN A 434 -21.07 -8.33 36.56
C GLN A 434 -19.68 -7.94 37.06
N THR A 435 -18.60 -8.47 36.46
CA THR A 435 -17.23 -8.08 36.75
C THR A 435 -16.97 -6.62 36.37
N PHE A 436 -17.48 -6.15 35.23
CA PHE A 436 -17.39 -4.76 34.81
C PHE A 436 -18.11 -3.84 35.79
N GLU A 437 -19.36 -4.14 36.15
CA GLU A 437 -20.14 -3.36 37.11
C GLU A 437 -19.44 -3.31 38.48
N PHE A 438 -18.90 -4.45 38.94
CA PHE A 438 -18.11 -4.53 40.17
C PHE A 438 -16.83 -3.67 40.10
N LEU A 439 -16.08 -3.77 39.00
CA LEU A 439 -14.87 -2.98 38.77
C LEU A 439 -15.16 -1.47 38.73
N MET A 440 -16.24 -1.06 38.04
CA MET A 440 -16.64 0.34 37.97
C MET A 440 -17.10 0.89 39.32
N HIS A 441 -17.73 0.07 40.16
CA HIS A 441 -18.10 0.46 41.52
C HIS A 441 -16.87 0.60 42.43
N ALA A 442 -15.88 -0.29 42.26
CA ALA A 442 -14.64 -0.27 43.04
C ALA A 442 -13.60 0.76 42.51
N ARG A 443 -13.85 1.39 41.35
CA ARG A 443 -12.85 2.18 40.60
C ARG A 443 -12.11 3.22 41.45
N GLU A 444 -12.83 4.04 42.21
CA GLU A 444 -12.23 5.09 43.04
C GLU A 444 -11.43 4.53 44.23
N GLU A 445 -11.84 3.39 44.78
CA GLU A 445 -11.08 2.67 45.80
C GLU A 445 -9.79 2.11 45.21
N ARG A 446 -9.87 1.49 44.03
CA ARG A 446 -8.71 0.93 43.32
C ARG A 446 -7.67 1.97 42.94
N ILE A 447 -8.11 3.11 42.40
CA ILE A 447 -7.21 4.22 42.09
C ILE A 447 -6.55 4.77 43.38
N ARG A 448 -7.22 4.74 44.54
CA ARG A 448 -6.63 5.11 45.83
C ARG A 448 -5.60 4.09 46.33
N GLU A 449 -5.86 2.79 46.18
CA GLU A 449 -4.91 1.72 46.50
C GLU A 449 -3.63 1.85 45.66
N LEU A 450 -3.77 2.07 44.35
CA LEU A 450 -2.63 2.32 43.47
C LEU A 450 -1.88 3.60 43.86
N ARG A 451 -2.58 4.66 44.25
CA ARG A 451 -1.97 5.90 44.72
C ARG A 451 -1.12 5.67 45.95
N ALA A 452 -1.65 4.97 46.95
CA ALA A 452 -0.92 4.64 48.17
C ALA A 452 0.33 3.80 47.87
N LEU A 453 0.24 2.85 46.94
CA LEU A 453 1.38 2.06 46.49
C LEU A 453 2.45 2.94 45.81
N VAL A 454 2.05 3.84 44.91
CA VAL A 454 2.96 4.76 44.21
C VAL A 454 3.65 5.71 45.21
N GLU A 455 2.93 6.23 46.20
CA GLU A 455 3.47 7.08 47.26
C GLU A 455 4.41 6.33 48.21
N ALA A 456 4.08 5.09 48.59
CA ALA A 456 4.92 4.23 49.42
C ALA A 456 6.29 3.96 48.75
N ASN A 457 6.31 3.95 47.41
CA ASN A 457 7.53 3.80 46.61
C ASN A 457 8.22 5.13 46.26
N GLY A 458 7.79 6.25 46.87
CA GLY A 458 8.47 7.54 46.83
C GLY A 458 8.14 8.44 45.64
N PHE A 459 7.06 8.14 44.92
CA PHE A 459 6.61 8.96 43.79
C PHE A 459 5.53 9.95 44.22
N SER A 460 5.56 11.14 43.62
CA SER A 460 4.51 12.15 43.81
C SER A 460 3.23 11.71 43.10
N THR A 461 2.08 12.01 43.71
CA THR A 461 0.77 11.88 43.07
C THR A 461 -0.02 13.19 43.10
N ALA A 462 0.68 14.31 43.37
CA ALA A 462 0.09 15.64 43.54
C ALA A 462 -0.73 16.10 42.32
N THR A 463 -0.33 15.68 41.12
CA THR A 463 -1.08 15.87 39.88
C THR A 463 -1.35 14.52 39.21
N THR A 464 -2.32 14.47 38.29
CA THR A 464 -2.58 13.26 37.49
C THR A 464 -1.36 12.83 36.68
N ASP A 465 -0.59 13.78 36.16
CA ASP A 465 0.64 13.48 35.41
C ASP A 465 1.77 12.96 36.31
N ASP A 466 1.91 13.49 37.53
CA ASP A 466 2.84 12.92 38.53
C ASP A 466 2.46 11.48 38.86
N PHE A 467 1.16 11.23 39.04
CA PHE A 467 0.66 9.90 39.38
C PHE A 467 0.91 8.91 38.23
N LEU A 468 0.60 9.26 36.98
CA LEU A 468 0.86 8.40 35.82
C LEU A 468 2.36 8.11 35.66
N ARG A 469 3.24 9.08 35.92
CA ARG A 469 4.69 8.86 35.93
C ARG A 469 5.14 7.90 37.03
N GLY A 470 4.56 8.01 38.22
CA GLY A 470 4.82 7.09 39.31
C GLY A 470 4.35 5.66 39.02
N VAL A 471 3.21 5.51 38.35
CA VAL A 471 2.71 4.21 37.88
C VAL A 471 3.65 3.62 36.82
N ASP A 472 4.03 4.37 35.78
CA ASP A 472 4.97 3.89 34.75
C ASP A 472 6.29 3.40 35.36
N ALA A 473 6.85 4.18 36.29
CA ALA A 473 8.06 3.82 37.03
C ALA A 473 7.87 2.51 37.82
N LEU A 474 6.72 2.32 38.46
CA LEU A 474 6.38 1.10 39.19
C LEU A 474 6.21 -0.11 38.25
N LEU A 475 5.57 0.06 37.09
CA LEU A 475 5.41 -1.00 36.09
C LEU A 475 6.75 -1.39 35.45
N SER A 476 7.70 -0.46 35.34
CA SER A 476 9.02 -0.69 34.74
C SER A 476 9.91 -1.68 35.51
N VAL A 477 9.63 -1.92 36.79
CA VAL A 477 10.35 -2.87 37.65
C VAL A 477 9.61 -4.19 37.85
N TYR A 478 8.57 -4.45 37.03
CA TYR A 478 7.86 -5.72 37.02
C TYR A 478 8.85 -6.89 36.79
N PRO A 479 8.92 -7.88 37.69
CA PRO A 479 9.80 -9.03 37.53
C PRO A 479 9.25 -9.99 36.47
N SER A 480 10.03 -10.25 35.41
CA SER A 480 9.58 -10.99 34.21
C SER A 480 9.29 -12.48 34.41
N THR A 481 9.66 -13.07 35.56
CA THR A 481 9.71 -14.53 35.69
C THR A 481 8.46 -15.20 36.26
N GLU A 482 7.56 -14.50 36.97
CA GLU A 482 6.31 -15.10 37.48
C GLU A 482 5.14 -14.10 37.55
N PRO A 483 3.97 -14.41 36.99
CA PRO A 483 2.77 -13.57 37.12
C PRO A 483 2.23 -13.66 38.55
N HIS A 484 2.61 -12.73 39.41
CA HIS A 484 2.01 -12.57 40.72
C HIS A 484 0.59 -11.97 40.57
N ALA A 485 -0.38 -12.50 41.31
CA ALA A 485 -1.76 -12.01 41.28
C ALA A 485 -1.86 -10.50 41.57
N ASP A 486 -0.92 -9.97 42.37
CA ASP A 486 -0.80 -8.56 42.70
C ASP A 486 -0.56 -7.71 41.46
N TRP A 487 0.28 -8.17 40.52
CA TRP A 487 0.62 -7.38 39.34
C TRP A 487 -0.50 -7.29 38.30
N SER A 488 -1.28 -8.37 38.12
CA SER A 488 -2.49 -8.32 37.30
C SER A 488 -3.47 -7.28 37.86
N SER A 489 -3.57 -7.20 39.19
CA SER A 489 -4.36 -6.17 39.85
C SER A 489 -3.78 -4.76 39.69
N ILE A 490 -2.46 -4.59 39.79
CA ILE A 490 -1.81 -3.28 39.59
C ILE A 490 -2.04 -2.80 38.15
N GLY A 491 -1.93 -3.70 37.16
CA GLY A 491 -2.23 -3.40 35.76
C GLY A 491 -3.67 -2.94 35.55
N ILE A 492 -4.63 -3.55 36.24
CA ILE A 492 -6.04 -3.11 36.22
C ILE A 492 -6.18 -1.71 36.82
N ASP A 493 -5.63 -1.48 38.00
CA ASP A 493 -5.77 -0.19 38.68
C ASP A 493 -5.10 0.93 37.87
N ALA A 494 -3.97 0.64 37.22
CA ALA A 494 -3.27 1.56 36.34
C ALA A 494 -4.10 1.87 35.08
N ALA A 495 -4.78 0.87 34.52
CA ALA A 495 -5.70 1.08 33.41
C ALA A 495 -6.91 1.93 33.83
N LEU A 496 -7.44 1.73 35.04
CA LEU A 496 -8.52 2.57 35.58
C LEU A 496 -8.08 4.04 35.72
N LEU A 497 -6.88 4.27 36.27
CA LEU A 497 -6.30 5.61 36.37
C LEU A 497 -6.15 6.26 35.00
N LEU A 498 -5.57 5.56 34.04
CA LEU A 498 -5.37 6.07 32.68
C LEU A 498 -6.71 6.38 32.00
N GLY A 499 -7.71 5.52 32.16
CA GLY A 499 -9.04 5.74 31.61
C GLY A 499 -9.75 6.94 32.24
N ASP A 500 -9.67 7.14 33.55
CA ASP A 500 -10.25 8.31 34.23
C ASP A 500 -9.51 9.61 33.85
N ALA A 501 -8.18 9.55 33.66
CA ALA A 501 -7.40 10.68 33.15
C ALA A 501 -7.82 11.07 31.73
N LEU A 502 -8.09 10.09 30.87
CA LEU A 502 -8.59 10.32 29.51
C LEU A 502 -9.99 10.92 29.52
N ILE A 503 -10.92 10.37 30.30
CA ILE A 503 -12.28 10.91 30.44
C ILE A 503 -12.28 12.34 31.00
N ALA A 504 -11.42 12.64 31.98
CA ALA A 504 -11.32 13.98 32.54
C ALA A 504 -10.86 15.02 31.51
N ARG A 505 -9.97 14.63 30.58
CA ARG A 505 -9.51 15.49 29.47
C ARG A 505 -10.51 15.55 28.33
N HIS A 506 -11.29 14.48 28.14
CA HIS A 506 -12.23 14.30 27.05
C HIS A 506 -13.59 13.86 27.58
N PRO A 507 -14.43 14.82 28.05
CA PRO A 507 -15.66 14.50 28.80
C PRO A 507 -16.73 13.71 28.04
N HIS A 508 -16.58 13.51 26.74
CA HIS A 508 -17.46 12.68 25.92
C HIS A 508 -17.06 11.18 25.94
N LEU A 509 -15.86 10.86 26.46
CA LEU A 509 -15.44 9.50 26.70
C LEU A 509 -16.14 8.91 27.92
N HIS A 510 -16.34 7.61 27.92
CA HIS A 510 -16.98 6.90 29.04
C HIS A 510 -16.53 5.45 29.11
N TRP A 511 -16.55 4.88 30.30
CA TRP A 511 -16.34 3.44 30.48
C TRP A 511 -17.51 2.63 29.93
N ARG A 512 -17.21 1.57 29.16
CA ARG A 512 -18.18 0.55 28.77
C ARG A 512 -17.53 -0.83 28.68
N ILE A 513 -18.35 -1.84 28.41
CA ILE A 513 -17.87 -3.19 28.09
C ILE A 513 -17.75 -3.33 26.57
N SER A 514 -16.64 -3.90 26.09
CA SER A 514 -16.47 -4.14 24.66
C SER A 514 -17.50 -5.15 24.18
N SER A 515 -18.26 -4.74 23.17
CA SER A 515 -19.22 -5.56 22.45
C SER A 515 -18.62 -6.17 21.17
N ALA A 516 -17.31 -6.00 20.93
CA ALA A 516 -16.62 -6.57 19.78
C ALA A 516 -16.85 -8.09 19.75
N GLY A 517 -17.01 -8.69 18.57
CA GLY A 517 -17.29 -10.12 18.46
C GLY A 517 -16.17 -10.99 19.05
N LYS A 518 -16.47 -12.26 19.37
CA LYS A 518 -15.50 -13.24 19.96
C LYS A 518 -14.16 -13.42 19.22
N ARG A 519 -14.05 -12.89 18.00
CA ARG A 519 -12.82 -12.92 17.19
C ARG A 519 -11.77 -11.91 17.67
N TYR A 520 -12.16 -10.95 18.51
CA TYR A 520 -11.25 -9.95 19.05
C TYR A 520 -10.88 -10.28 20.49
N GLY A 521 -9.60 -10.04 20.84
CA GLY A 521 -9.05 -10.36 22.17
C GLY A 521 -9.64 -9.54 23.32
N ASP A 522 -10.42 -8.50 23.02
CA ASP A 522 -11.07 -7.58 23.94
C ASP A 522 -12.55 -7.91 24.18
N HIS A 523 -13.10 -8.98 23.60
CA HIS A 523 -14.50 -9.36 23.79
C HIS A 523 -14.84 -9.42 25.28
N GLN A 524 -15.79 -8.58 25.72
CA GLN A 524 -16.26 -8.46 27.11
C GLN A 524 -15.30 -7.80 28.12
N ALA A 525 -14.20 -7.18 27.66
CA ALA A 525 -13.30 -6.43 28.53
C ALA A 525 -13.81 -5.00 28.82
N PRO A 526 -13.42 -4.38 29.94
CA PRO A 526 -13.62 -2.96 30.20
C PRO A 526 -12.81 -2.11 29.22
N VAL A 527 -13.47 -1.13 28.61
CA VAL A 527 -12.88 -0.27 27.58
C VAL A 527 -13.39 1.16 27.72
N ILE A 528 -12.68 2.12 27.11
CA ILE A 528 -13.12 3.51 27.00
C ILE A 528 -13.82 3.69 25.66
N GLY A 529 -15.14 3.89 25.72
CA GLY A 529 -15.99 4.24 24.60
C GLY A 529 -16.19 5.76 24.46
N GLY A 530 -16.90 6.15 23.40
CA GLY A 530 -17.08 7.55 23.03
C GLY A 530 -15.96 8.11 22.14
N MET A 531 -14.96 7.28 21.80
CA MET A 531 -13.83 7.62 20.94
C MET A 531 -14.24 8.18 19.56
N ARG A 532 -15.37 7.73 19.02
CA ARG A 532 -15.95 8.22 17.76
C ARG A 532 -16.30 9.73 17.77
N ASN A 533 -16.68 10.27 18.93
CA ASN A 533 -16.94 11.71 19.07
C ASN A 533 -15.65 12.51 19.34
N ALA A 534 -14.53 11.81 19.57
CA ALA A 534 -13.20 12.35 19.85
C ALA A 534 -12.29 12.45 18.62
N GLY A 535 -12.71 11.89 17.48
CA GLY A 535 -11.84 11.63 16.33
C GLY A 535 -10.88 10.44 16.50
N LEU A 536 -11.02 9.63 17.55
CA LEU A 536 -10.14 8.47 17.75
C LEU A 536 -10.67 7.22 17.05
N SER A 537 -9.76 6.50 16.38
CA SER A 537 -10.06 5.25 15.69
C SER A 537 -10.08 4.02 16.60
N GLY A 538 -11.07 3.17 16.40
CA GLY A 538 -11.43 2.00 17.20
C GLY A 538 -12.77 2.22 17.93
N PRO A 539 -13.69 1.24 17.97
CA PRO A 539 -14.96 1.39 18.66
C PRO A 539 -14.78 1.70 20.15
N ASP A 540 -13.60 1.33 20.72
CA ASP A 540 -13.13 1.64 22.06
C ASP A 540 -11.59 1.57 22.19
N ALA A 541 -11.00 2.28 23.16
CA ALA A 541 -9.63 2.00 23.59
C ALA A 541 -9.60 0.93 24.69
N HIS A 542 -8.88 -0.16 24.43
CA HIS A 542 -8.56 -1.16 25.44
C HIS A 542 -7.43 -0.63 26.33
N VAL A 543 -7.78 0.27 27.27
CA VAL A 543 -6.84 0.88 28.22
C VAL A 543 -6.12 -0.20 29.05
N MET A 544 -6.80 -1.32 29.27
CA MET A 544 -6.22 -2.55 29.81
C MET A 544 -5.11 -3.12 28.90
N GLN A 545 -5.30 -3.25 27.58
CA GLN A 545 -4.20 -3.64 26.67
C GLN A 545 -3.05 -2.66 26.71
N ILE A 546 -3.36 -1.36 26.70
CA ILE A 546 -2.32 -0.32 26.66
C ILE A 546 -1.44 -0.47 27.92
N THR A 547 -2.06 -0.66 29.07
CA THR A 547 -1.37 -0.86 30.35
C THR A 547 -0.64 -2.20 30.39
N PHE A 548 -1.22 -3.28 29.88
CA PHE A 548 -0.55 -4.59 29.79
C PHE A 548 0.59 -4.59 28.77
N ASN A 549 0.51 -3.82 27.70
CA ASN A 549 1.61 -3.63 26.75
C ASN A 549 2.73 -2.82 27.40
N ILE A 550 2.42 -1.81 28.22
CA ILE A 550 3.42 -1.10 29.04
C ILE A 550 4.10 -2.06 30.02
N LEU A 551 3.33 -2.94 30.68
CA LEU A 551 3.84 -4.01 31.54
C LEU A 551 4.73 -5.01 30.80
N ALA A 552 4.32 -5.46 29.61
CA ALA A 552 5.10 -6.39 28.79
C ALA A 552 6.44 -5.77 28.34
N ARG A 553 6.47 -4.47 28.02
CA ARG A 553 7.71 -3.74 27.69
C ARG A 553 8.73 -3.77 28.82
N ALA A 554 8.28 -3.68 30.06
CA ALA A 554 9.14 -3.76 31.23
C ALA A 554 9.79 -5.15 31.39
N GLN A 555 9.07 -6.22 30.99
CA GLN A 555 9.51 -7.61 31.14
C GLN A 555 10.66 -7.99 30.21
N ASP A 556 10.62 -7.52 28.95
CA ASP A 556 11.57 -7.94 27.93
C ASP A 556 12.90 -7.15 27.96
N GLY A 557 13.01 -6.12 28.83
CA GLY A 557 14.15 -5.21 28.85
C GLY A 557 14.34 -4.43 27.54
N ASP A 558 13.32 -4.48 26.68
CA ASP A 558 13.36 -3.99 25.31
C ASP A 558 12.47 -2.72 25.21
N PRO A 559 13.04 -1.53 24.95
CA PRO A 559 12.31 -0.26 24.99
C PRO A 559 11.33 -0.05 23.81
N HIS A 560 10.82 -1.12 23.20
CA HIS A 560 10.06 -1.08 21.95
C HIS A 560 8.56 -0.78 22.14
N PRO A 561 8.00 0.21 21.42
CA PRO A 561 6.56 0.38 21.29
C PRO A 561 5.96 -0.52 20.20
N GLY A 562 5.81 -1.82 20.50
CA GLY A 562 5.03 -2.75 19.67
C GLY A 562 3.65 -3.01 20.29
N PHE A 563 2.57 -2.80 19.53
CA PHE A 563 1.28 -3.42 19.85
C PHE A 563 1.38 -4.90 19.47
N PHE A 564 1.32 -5.80 20.47
CA PHE A 564 1.25 -7.23 20.19
C PHE A 564 -0.01 -7.55 19.37
N SER A 565 0.18 -8.36 18.32
CA SER A 565 -0.88 -9.11 17.65
C SER A 565 -1.71 -9.88 18.69
N THR A 566 -3.03 -9.94 18.52
CA THR A 566 -4.01 -10.59 19.42
C THR A 566 -3.88 -12.12 19.51
N THR A 567 -2.73 -12.69 19.19
CA THR A 567 -2.52 -14.15 19.21
C THR A 567 -1.81 -14.52 20.51
N TYR A 568 -2.59 -14.95 21.51
CA TYR A 568 -2.05 -15.58 22.71
C TYR A 568 -1.19 -16.81 22.34
N PRO A 569 -0.01 -17.02 22.96
CA PRO A 569 0.87 -18.17 22.70
C PRO A 569 0.21 -19.55 22.91
N GLY A 570 -0.92 -19.61 23.63
CA GLY A 570 -1.64 -20.86 23.91
C GLY A 570 -2.40 -21.49 22.73
N GLN A 571 -2.57 -20.81 21.60
CA GLN A 571 -3.31 -21.37 20.45
C GLN A 571 -2.45 -22.15 19.45
N ILE A 572 -1.12 -22.15 19.59
CA ILE A 572 -0.21 -22.94 18.72
C ILE A 572 -0.03 -24.38 19.24
N ALA A 573 -0.31 -24.64 20.52
CA ALA A 573 -0.11 -25.97 21.12
C ALA A 573 -1.30 -26.95 20.93
N ALA A 574 -2.40 -26.55 20.29
CA ALA A 574 -3.57 -27.41 20.05
C ALA A 574 -3.73 -27.86 18.59
N LYS A 575 -2.75 -27.60 17.73
CA LYS A 575 -2.67 -28.13 16.36
C LYS A 575 -1.24 -28.59 16.01
N ALA A 576 -0.72 -29.49 16.83
CA ALA A 576 0.37 -30.40 16.47
C ALA A 576 -0.10 -31.83 16.74
#